data_AF-A0A7C6Y6A7-F1
#
_entry.id   AF-A0A7C6Y6A7-F1
#
_cell.length_a   1.000
_cell.length_b   1.000
_cell.length_c   1.000
_cell.angle_alpha   90.00
_cell.angle_beta   90.00
_cell.angle_gamma   90.00
#
_symmetry.space_group_name_H-M   'P 1'
#
loop_
_entity.id
_entity.type
_entity.pdbx_description
1 polymer ?
#
loop_
_entity_poly.entity_id
_entity_poly.type
_entity_poly.pdbx_seq_one_letter_code
_entity_poly.pdbx_strand_id
1 'polypeptide(L)'
;HPASGIRAYEECYPQVAEFMGINQETKEPVPFDCTDPKFMEAYFRFAHHPLEEMGVDFWWIDWQQGTTSKFPGLDPLWMLNHLHFLDLGRDGKKRGFVFSRWPGLGGHRYPIGFSGDAHVTWESLAFQPYFTATAANVGYGWWSHDIGGHCFGKEEPELYTRWVQFGVFSPIMRLHSTNKYYHKREPWRWDLNTEKITTYYLRLRHQLIPYLYSMNYLNSEYGLPLIYPLYYHYPYHEEAYRQKNIYFFGSEMLVAPFITPLIKDLNRSRLDVWLPEGLWFNFFNGDVYQGNHHYSLYGGIEEINAFAKAGAIIPLAELTEDNQYKNPEILNVQIFPGNDNQFVLYEDDGETLAYKNGFYALTIFTLKAEKQALELEIEVQDQKAILPKKREIKLCFRNIVPNVKISSSVVYEYDSNLKAYSLTINPQAGEKVTLRLETETEDIIDSSFDYINKIMDLLDRSTYETSVKTEIGFFCPRYNQNREGLLAENLSVKELILEIQALNIDYELKNAILNILFREF
;
A
#
# COMPACT_ATOMS: atom_id res chain seq x y z
N HIS A 1 -21.56 -13.12 -22.27
CA HIS A 1 -20.25 -13.75 -21.98
C HIS A 1 -19.69 -14.33 -23.27
N PRO A 2 -18.44 -14.05 -23.66
CA PRO A 2 -17.89 -14.43 -24.97
C PRO A 2 -18.01 -15.93 -25.28
N ALA A 3 -17.78 -16.81 -24.30
CA ALA A 3 -17.95 -18.27 -24.48
C ALA A 3 -19.33 -18.71 -25.03
N SER A 4 -20.37 -17.90 -24.86
CA SER A 4 -21.72 -18.20 -25.38
C SER A 4 -21.90 -17.80 -26.84
N GLY A 5 -20.87 -17.26 -27.50
CA GLY A 5 -20.96 -16.61 -28.81
C GLY A 5 -21.66 -15.25 -28.75
N ILE A 6 -21.78 -14.60 -29.90
CA ILE A 6 -22.57 -13.36 -30.06
C ILE A 6 -24.00 -13.74 -30.44
N ARG A 7 -24.96 -13.35 -29.62
CA ARG A 7 -26.34 -13.83 -29.66
C ARG A 7 -27.25 -12.87 -30.43
N ALA A 8 -28.28 -13.39 -31.08
CA ALA A 8 -29.19 -12.59 -31.91
C ALA A 8 -29.95 -11.45 -31.19
N TYR A 9 -29.96 -11.44 -29.86
CA TYR A 9 -30.54 -10.37 -29.05
C TYR A 9 -29.52 -9.28 -28.66
N GLU A 10 -28.23 -9.47 -28.93
CA GLU A 10 -27.19 -8.48 -28.65
C GLU A 10 -27.17 -7.42 -29.75
N GLU A 11 -26.98 -6.15 -29.36
CA GLU A 11 -27.09 -5.01 -30.28
C GLU A 11 -26.08 -5.08 -31.44
N CYS A 12 -24.88 -5.61 -31.20
CA CYS A 12 -23.86 -5.77 -32.23
C CYS A 12 -24.11 -6.94 -33.21
N TYR A 13 -25.06 -7.83 -32.90
CA TYR A 13 -25.25 -9.07 -33.67
C TYR A 13 -25.49 -8.87 -35.17
N PRO A 14 -26.37 -7.95 -35.64
CA PRO A 14 -26.61 -7.79 -37.07
C PRO A 14 -25.32 -7.54 -37.87
N GLN A 15 -24.46 -6.66 -37.36
CA GLN A 15 -23.19 -6.30 -38.00
C GLN A 15 -22.18 -7.45 -37.95
N VAL A 16 -22.08 -8.13 -36.81
CA VAL A 16 -21.19 -9.29 -36.64
C VAL A 16 -21.65 -10.44 -37.54
N ALA A 17 -22.94 -10.76 -37.57
CA ALA A 17 -23.50 -11.84 -38.38
C ALA A 17 -23.29 -11.56 -39.88
N GLU A 18 -23.57 -10.34 -40.35
CA GLU A 18 -23.29 -9.93 -41.73
C GLU A 18 -21.80 -10.08 -42.06
N PHE A 19 -20.91 -9.57 -41.20
CA PHE A 19 -19.47 -9.67 -41.40
C PHE A 19 -19.00 -11.13 -41.45
N MET A 20 -19.54 -11.98 -40.58
CA MET A 20 -19.21 -13.40 -40.51
C MET A 20 -19.87 -14.24 -41.62
N GLY A 21 -20.83 -13.69 -42.37
CA GLY A 21 -21.57 -14.39 -43.42
C GLY A 21 -22.68 -15.31 -42.88
N ILE A 22 -23.21 -15.00 -41.69
CA ILE A 22 -24.29 -15.73 -41.03
C ILE A 22 -25.62 -15.07 -41.36
N ASN A 23 -26.62 -15.86 -41.73
CA ASN A 23 -27.96 -15.35 -42.04
C ASN A 23 -28.67 -14.87 -40.77
N GLN A 24 -28.85 -13.55 -40.65
CA GLN A 24 -29.49 -12.89 -39.52
C GLN A 24 -30.93 -13.39 -39.25
N GLU A 25 -31.67 -13.83 -40.28
CA GLU A 25 -33.05 -14.31 -40.15
C GLU A 25 -33.13 -15.60 -39.33
N THR A 26 -32.07 -16.42 -39.35
CA THR A 26 -32.01 -17.69 -38.61
C THR A 26 -31.88 -17.47 -37.10
N LYS A 27 -31.40 -16.29 -36.68
CA LYS A 27 -31.09 -15.96 -35.28
C LYS A 27 -30.11 -16.92 -34.62
N GLU A 28 -29.30 -17.65 -35.40
CA GLU A 28 -28.24 -18.51 -34.89
C GLU A 28 -27.11 -17.67 -34.27
N PRO A 29 -26.54 -18.08 -33.12
CA PRO A 29 -25.42 -17.37 -32.53
C PRO A 29 -24.18 -17.42 -33.43
N VAL A 30 -23.41 -16.35 -33.46
CA VAL A 30 -22.05 -16.38 -34.01
C VAL A 30 -21.16 -17.08 -32.98
N PRO A 31 -20.64 -18.28 -33.26
CA PRO A 31 -19.89 -19.04 -32.25
C PRO A 31 -18.56 -18.34 -31.93
N PHE A 32 -18.21 -18.33 -30.65
CA PHE A 32 -16.93 -17.78 -30.22
C PHE A 32 -15.77 -18.63 -30.71
N ASP A 33 -14.77 -17.97 -31.25
CA ASP A 33 -13.52 -18.60 -31.66
C ASP A 33 -12.36 -17.60 -31.56
N CYS A 34 -11.64 -17.63 -30.43
CA CYS A 34 -10.42 -16.83 -30.24
C CYS A 34 -9.28 -17.17 -31.20
N THR A 35 -9.41 -18.23 -32.01
CA THR A 35 -8.40 -18.66 -32.98
C THR A 35 -8.72 -18.23 -34.41
N ASP A 36 -9.93 -17.72 -34.65
CA ASP A 36 -10.36 -17.20 -35.95
C ASP A 36 -10.12 -15.67 -36.01
N PRO A 37 -9.16 -15.19 -36.82
CA PRO A 37 -8.89 -13.76 -36.95
C PRO A 37 -10.11 -12.97 -37.44
N LYS A 38 -10.95 -13.57 -38.29
CA LYS A 38 -12.15 -12.91 -38.81
C LYS A 38 -13.17 -12.69 -37.69
N PHE A 39 -13.36 -13.70 -36.84
CA PHE A 39 -14.20 -13.56 -35.65
C PHE A 39 -13.63 -12.50 -34.70
N MET A 40 -12.33 -12.51 -34.41
CA MET A 40 -11.73 -11.54 -33.49
C MET A 40 -11.79 -10.10 -34.01
N GLU A 41 -11.66 -9.87 -35.32
CA GLU A 41 -11.89 -8.55 -35.92
C GLU A 41 -13.34 -8.09 -35.70
N ALA A 42 -14.32 -8.96 -35.98
CA ALA A 42 -15.73 -8.65 -35.76
C ALA A 42 -16.03 -8.38 -34.28
N TYR A 43 -15.44 -9.18 -33.40
CA TYR A 43 -15.56 -9.10 -31.95
C TYR A 43 -15.10 -7.73 -31.44
N PHE A 44 -13.91 -7.25 -31.82
CA PHE A 44 -13.45 -5.93 -31.39
C PHE A 44 -14.22 -4.80 -32.07
N ARG A 45 -14.27 -4.82 -33.41
CA ARG A 45 -14.82 -3.73 -34.21
C ARG A 45 -16.29 -3.43 -33.93
N PHE A 46 -17.11 -4.45 -33.79
CA PHE A 46 -18.55 -4.27 -33.67
C PHE A 46 -19.06 -4.42 -32.23
N ALA A 47 -18.38 -5.18 -31.38
CA ALA A 47 -18.84 -5.40 -30.01
C ALA A 47 -18.08 -4.59 -28.95
N HIS A 48 -16.83 -4.15 -29.20
CA HIS A 48 -16.00 -3.48 -28.18
C HIS A 48 -15.75 -2.02 -28.49
N HIS A 49 -15.31 -1.68 -29.71
CA HIS A 49 -15.00 -0.30 -30.09
C HIS A 49 -16.18 0.67 -29.87
N PRO A 50 -17.45 0.32 -30.18
CA PRO A 50 -18.57 1.20 -29.87
C PRO A 50 -18.74 1.46 -28.36
N LEU A 51 -18.45 0.47 -27.51
CA LEU A 51 -18.52 0.60 -26.06
C LEU A 51 -17.35 1.46 -25.52
N GLU A 52 -16.17 1.36 -26.13
CA GLU A 52 -15.04 2.24 -25.84
C GLU A 52 -15.32 3.69 -26.26
N GLU A 53 -15.97 3.89 -27.41
CA GLU A 53 -16.44 5.21 -27.86
C GLU A 53 -17.50 5.81 -26.91
N MET A 54 -18.30 4.96 -26.26
CA MET A 54 -19.24 5.37 -25.21
C MET A 54 -18.55 5.70 -23.87
N GLY A 55 -17.28 5.30 -23.68
CA GLY A 55 -16.49 5.61 -22.49
C GLY A 55 -16.04 4.41 -21.65
N VAL A 56 -16.11 3.17 -22.16
CA VAL A 56 -15.45 2.03 -21.48
C VAL A 56 -13.94 2.22 -21.55
N ASP A 57 -13.29 2.31 -20.38
CA ASP A 57 -11.84 2.56 -20.29
C ASP A 57 -10.98 1.30 -20.31
N PHE A 58 -11.53 0.15 -19.89
CA PHE A 58 -10.81 -1.12 -19.86
C PHE A 58 -11.75 -2.33 -19.84
N TRP A 59 -11.17 -3.50 -20.11
CA TRP A 59 -11.89 -4.77 -20.16
C TRP A 59 -11.48 -5.71 -19.02
N TRP A 60 -12.47 -6.26 -18.33
CA TRP A 60 -12.29 -7.35 -17.37
C TRP A 60 -12.55 -8.70 -18.05
N ILE A 61 -11.48 -9.46 -18.26
CA ILE A 61 -11.50 -10.80 -18.86
C ILE A 61 -11.66 -11.86 -17.75
N ASP A 62 -12.91 -12.17 -17.41
CA ASP A 62 -13.26 -13.16 -16.37
C ASP A 62 -13.43 -14.60 -16.92
N TRP A 63 -12.53 -15.02 -17.82
CA TRP A 63 -12.63 -16.33 -18.50
C TRP A 63 -12.39 -17.51 -17.55
N GLN A 64 -13.33 -18.45 -17.53
CA GLN A 64 -13.28 -19.66 -16.69
C GLN A 64 -13.75 -20.92 -17.45
N GLN A 65 -13.95 -20.82 -18.76
CA GLN A 65 -14.61 -21.86 -19.56
C GLN A 65 -13.63 -22.93 -20.08
N GLY A 66 -12.47 -23.06 -19.44
CA GLY A 66 -11.43 -24.01 -19.76
C GLY A 66 -10.27 -23.42 -20.55
N THR A 67 -9.24 -24.24 -20.73
CA THR A 67 -7.95 -23.87 -21.32
C THR A 67 -7.78 -24.40 -22.75
N THR A 68 -8.84 -24.96 -23.33
CA THR A 68 -8.83 -25.55 -24.67
C THR A 68 -9.49 -24.63 -25.69
N SER A 69 -8.82 -24.41 -26.81
CA SER A 69 -9.37 -23.75 -28.00
C SER A 69 -9.35 -24.70 -29.19
N LYS A 70 -9.80 -24.24 -30.38
CA LYS A 70 -9.71 -25.03 -31.61
C LYS A 70 -8.27 -25.25 -32.08
N PHE A 71 -7.33 -24.44 -31.60
CA PHE A 71 -5.91 -24.60 -31.87
C PHE A 71 -5.23 -25.32 -30.69
N PRO A 72 -4.72 -26.55 -30.87
CA PRO A 72 -4.11 -27.32 -29.79
C PRO A 72 -2.98 -26.56 -29.09
N GLY A 73 -3.04 -26.48 -27.76
CA GLY A 73 -2.02 -25.82 -26.93
C GLY A 73 -2.22 -24.31 -26.75
N LEU A 74 -3.20 -23.69 -27.42
CA LEU A 74 -3.52 -22.29 -27.22
C LEU A 74 -4.64 -22.11 -26.19
N ASP A 75 -4.30 -21.51 -25.05
CA ASP A 75 -5.23 -21.14 -23.99
C ASP A 75 -6.07 -19.90 -24.41
N PRO A 76 -7.42 -19.97 -24.38
CA PRO A 76 -8.27 -18.83 -24.69
C PRO A 76 -8.02 -17.60 -23.82
N LEU A 77 -7.77 -17.75 -22.52
CA LEU A 77 -7.55 -16.62 -21.61
C LEU A 77 -6.24 -15.90 -21.94
N TRP A 78 -5.20 -16.66 -22.30
CA TRP A 78 -3.94 -16.06 -22.75
C TRP A 78 -4.16 -15.24 -24.04
N MET A 79 -4.87 -15.81 -25.02
CA MET A 79 -5.16 -15.13 -26.28
C MET A 79 -6.04 -13.89 -26.08
N LEU A 80 -7.08 -13.98 -25.26
CA LEU A 80 -7.96 -12.85 -24.95
C LEU A 80 -7.18 -11.71 -24.30
N ASN A 81 -6.34 -12.01 -23.31
CA ASN A 81 -5.51 -11.00 -22.66
C ASN A 81 -4.56 -10.31 -23.63
N HIS A 82 -3.90 -11.09 -24.50
CA HIS A 82 -3.00 -10.55 -25.51
C HIS A 82 -3.73 -9.62 -26.49
N LEU A 83 -4.84 -10.09 -27.07
CA LEU A 83 -5.56 -9.35 -28.10
C LEU A 83 -6.26 -8.11 -27.54
N HIS A 84 -6.93 -8.21 -26.38
CA HIS A 84 -7.56 -7.04 -25.76
C HIS A 84 -6.53 -5.98 -25.36
N PHE A 85 -5.37 -6.38 -24.85
CA PHE A 85 -4.30 -5.43 -24.50
C PHE A 85 -3.79 -4.67 -25.73
N LEU A 86 -3.54 -5.39 -26.83
CA LEU A 86 -3.09 -4.77 -28.09
C LEU A 86 -4.18 -3.90 -28.72
N ASP A 87 -5.43 -4.37 -28.71
CA ASP A 87 -6.54 -3.65 -29.30
C ASP A 87 -6.84 -2.38 -28.52
N LEU A 88 -6.86 -2.39 -27.18
CA LEU A 88 -7.09 -1.17 -26.40
C LEU A 88 -5.99 -0.11 -26.63
N GLY A 89 -4.75 -0.54 -26.83
CA GLY A 89 -3.61 0.34 -27.12
C GLY A 89 -3.41 0.71 -28.60
N ARG A 90 -4.32 0.31 -29.50
CA ARG A 90 -4.13 0.29 -30.97
C ARG A 90 -3.74 1.62 -31.62
N ASP A 91 -4.19 2.74 -31.07
CA ASP A 91 -3.96 4.07 -31.65
C ASP A 91 -2.91 4.90 -30.88
N GLY A 92 -2.31 4.32 -29.85
CA GLY A 92 -1.32 4.97 -28.99
C GLY A 92 -1.84 6.13 -28.13
N LYS A 93 -3.16 6.38 -28.13
CA LYS A 93 -3.78 7.42 -27.29
C LYS A 93 -3.93 6.97 -25.85
N LYS A 94 -4.12 5.67 -25.61
CA LYS A 94 -4.15 5.05 -24.29
C LYS A 94 -3.09 3.96 -24.17
N ARG A 95 -2.67 3.69 -22.95
CA ARG A 95 -1.89 2.48 -22.63
C ARG A 95 -2.80 1.25 -22.75
N GLY A 96 -2.27 0.16 -23.30
CA GLY A 96 -2.94 -1.13 -23.24
C GLY A 96 -3.14 -1.52 -21.78
N PHE A 97 -4.36 -1.94 -21.43
CA PHE A 97 -4.73 -2.27 -20.05
C PHE A 97 -5.88 -3.26 -20.05
N VAL A 98 -5.70 -4.38 -19.33
CA VAL A 98 -6.76 -5.36 -19.09
C VAL A 98 -6.70 -5.84 -17.65
N PHE A 99 -7.84 -6.28 -17.12
CA PHE A 99 -7.94 -6.92 -15.82
C PHE A 99 -8.36 -8.38 -16.01
N SER A 100 -7.62 -9.34 -15.47
CA SER A 100 -7.86 -10.77 -15.77
C SER A 100 -7.51 -11.68 -14.60
N ARG A 101 -8.16 -12.85 -14.58
CA ARG A 101 -7.72 -13.98 -13.75
C ARG A 101 -6.30 -14.41 -14.13
N TRP A 102 -5.67 -15.18 -13.24
CA TRP A 102 -4.36 -15.81 -13.47
C TRP A 102 -4.32 -16.59 -14.80
N PRO A 103 -3.52 -16.12 -15.79
CA PRO A 103 -3.46 -16.71 -17.12
C PRO A 103 -2.28 -17.68 -17.31
N GLY A 104 -1.60 -18.06 -16.23
CA GLY A 104 -0.36 -18.84 -16.29
C GLY A 104 0.92 -18.00 -16.41
N LEU A 105 2.06 -18.69 -16.46
CA LEU A 105 3.39 -18.07 -16.54
C LEU A 105 3.54 -17.25 -17.82
N GLY A 106 4.24 -16.11 -17.71
CA GLY A 106 4.45 -15.19 -18.83
C GLY A 106 3.23 -14.33 -19.18
N GLY A 107 2.06 -14.58 -18.59
CA GLY A 107 0.88 -13.78 -18.84
C GLY A 107 0.83 -12.45 -18.09
N HIS A 108 1.72 -12.19 -17.12
CA HIS A 108 1.86 -10.88 -16.45
C HIS A 108 2.14 -9.70 -17.40
N ARG A 109 2.47 -9.99 -18.67
CA ARG A 109 2.78 -8.98 -19.71
C ARG A 109 1.60 -8.10 -20.11
N TYR A 110 0.36 -8.54 -19.84
CA TYR A 110 -0.84 -7.86 -20.34
C TYR A 110 -1.76 -7.39 -19.21
N PRO A 111 -2.20 -8.25 -18.27
CA PRO A 111 -3.21 -7.86 -17.30
C PRO A 111 -2.59 -7.34 -16.01
N ILE A 112 -3.40 -6.52 -15.34
CA ILE A 112 -3.49 -6.65 -13.89
C ILE A 112 -4.14 -8.00 -13.57
N GLY A 113 -3.45 -8.83 -12.80
CA GLY A 113 -3.90 -10.15 -12.38
C GLY A 113 -4.67 -10.11 -11.08
N PHE A 114 -5.53 -11.09 -10.81
CA PHE A 114 -6.11 -11.25 -9.47
C PHE A 114 -6.24 -12.68 -8.98
N SER A 115 -6.32 -12.81 -7.64
CA SER A 115 -6.38 -14.06 -6.88
C SER A 115 -7.60 -14.95 -7.12
N GLY A 116 -8.63 -14.45 -7.81
CA GLY A 116 -9.93 -15.11 -7.90
C GLY A 116 -10.79 -14.93 -6.63
N ASP A 117 -11.77 -15.81 -6.50
CA ASP A 117 -12.94 -15.65 -5.63
C ASP A 117 -12.64 -16.06 -4.18
N ALA A 118 -11.97 -15.17 -3.43
CA ALA A 118 -11.61 -15.42 -2.03
C ALA A 118 -12.84 -15.52 -1.11
N HIS A 119 -12.78 -16.35 -0.06
CA HIS A 119 -13.86 -16.39 0.93
C HIS A 119 -13.77 -15.19 1.89
N VAL A 120 -14.90 -14.71 2.40
CA VAL A 120 -14.93 -13.65 3.44
C VAL A 120 -14.60 -14.26 4.81
N THR A 121 -13.32 -14.60 5.04
CA THR A 121 -12.83 -15.18 6.31
C THR A 121 -11.44 -14.65 6.69
N TRP A 122 -11.10 -14.76 7.98
CA TRP A 122 -9.77 -14.38 8.49
C TRP A 122 -8.66 -15.25 7.91
N GLU A 123 -8.89 -16.54 7.66
CA GLU A 123 -7.90 -17.42 7.03
C GLU A 123 -7.60 -16.97 5.60
N SER A 124 -8.61 -16.46 4.88
CA SER A 124 -8.41 -15.89 3.55
C SER A 124 -7.56 -14.63 3.63
N LEU A 125 -7.88 -13.69 4.54
CA LEU A 125 -7.06 -12.50 4.77
C LEU A 125 -5.62 -12.86 5.16
N ALA A 126 -5.43 -13.81 6.07
CA ALA A 126 -4.11 -14.24 6.55
C ALA A 126 -3.23 -14.89 5.46
N PHE A 127 -3.84 -15.36 4.37
CA PHE A 127 -3.13 -15.90 3.20
C PHE A 127 -2.77 -14.83 2.16
N GLN A 128 -3.54 -13.73 2.06
CA GLN A 128 -3.38 -12.76 0.96
C GLN A 128 -2.02 -12.04 0.94
N PRO A 129 -1.41 -11.60 2.06
CA PRO A 129 -0.10 -10.95 2.00
C PRO A 129 0.99 -11.86 1.43
N TYR A 130 1.08 -13.10 1.91
CA TYR A 130 1.98 -14.11 1.35
C TYR A 130 1.72 -14.36 -0.14
N PHE A 131 0.45 -14.53 -0.53
CA PHE A 131 0.11 -14.79 -1.92
C PHE A 131 0.46 -13.62 -2.84
N THR A 132 0.22 -12.39 -2.37
CA THR A 132 0.56 -11.16 -3.09
C THR A 132 2.07 -11.00 -3.23
N ALA A 133 2.84 -11.22 -2.15
CA ALA A 133 4.30 -11.10 -2.20
C ALA A 133 4.93 -12.17 -3.10
N THR A 134 4.43 -13.40 -3.06
CA THR A 134 4.96 -14.51 -3.89
C THR A 134 4.64 -14.36 -5.39
N ALA A 135 3.69 -13.50 -5.79
CA ALA A 135 3.46 -13.17 -7.20
C ALA A 135 4.72 -12.59 -7.87
N ALA A 136 5.59 -11.92 -7.11
CA ALA A 136 6.89 -11.44 -7.59
C ALA A 136 7.82 -12.56 -8.08
N ASN A 137 7.69 -13.80 -7.55
CA ASN A 137 8.51 -14.96 -7.96
C ASN A 137 8.31 -15.35 -9.42
N VAL A 138 7.19 -14.94 -10.01
CA VAL A 138 6.82 -15.24 -11.40
C VAL A 138 6.70 -13.97 -12.25
N GLY A 139 7.27 -12.86 -11.76
CA GLY A 139 7.28 -11.55 -12.42
C GLY A 139 5.94 -10.83 -12.43
N TYR A 140 4.96 -11.28 -11.63
CA TYR A 140 3.61 -10.72 -11.63
C TYR A 140 3.50 -9.56 -10.63
N GLY A 141 4.10 -8.42 -10.96
CA GLY A 141 4.14 -7.24 -10.07
C GLY A 141 2.80 -6.52 -9.89
N TRP A 142 1.91 -6.57 -10.88
CA TRP A 142 0.57 -5.97 -10.81
C TRP A 142 -0.48 -7.00 -10.40
N TRP A 143 -0.37 -7.43 -9.14
CA TRP A 143 -1.27 -8.41 -8.54
C TRP A 143 -2.37 -7.73 -7.72
N SER A 144 -3.60 -8.21 -7.87
CA SER A 144 -4.79 -7.78 -7.15
C SER A 144 -5.43 -8.95 -6.42
N HIS A 145 -6.31 -8.64 -5.48
CA HIS A 145 -7.21 -9.58 -4.84
C HIS A 145 -8.52 -8.84 -4.52
N ASP A 146 -9.57 -9.58 -4.15
CA ASP A 146 -10.84 -8.97 -3.71
C ASP A 146 -10.69 -8.46 -2.27
N ILE A 147 -10.49 -7.15 -2.10
CA ILE A 147 -10.37 -6.54 -0.77
C ILE A 147 -11.72 -6.65 -0.04
N GLY A 148 -11.71 -7.27 1.13
CA GLY A 148 -12.92 -7.66 1.89
C GLY A 148 -13.44 -9.06 1.56
N GLY A 149 -12.80 -9.79 0.64
CA GLY A 149 -13.21 -11.12 0.17
C GLY A 149 -14.25 -11.07 -0.95
N HIS A 150 -14.45 -12.19 -1.65
CA HIS A 150 -15.36 -12.28 -2.80
C HIS A 150 -16.75 -12.82 -2.44
N CYS A 151 -16.80 -13.97 -1.77
CA CYS A 151 -18.03 -14.75 -1.56
C CYS A 151 -18.00 -15.56 -0.27
N PHE A 152 -19.15 -16.13 0.10
CA PHE A 152 -19.33 -16.94 1.31
C PHE A 152 -18.81 -16.23 2.58
N GLY A 153 -18.66 -16.96 3.68
CA GLY A 153 -18.10 -16.41 4.92
C GLY A 153 -19.01 -15.39 5.61
N LYS A 154 -18.42 -14.55 6.46
CA LYS A 154 -19.13 -13.62 7.34
C LYS A 154 -18.60 -12.21 7.18
N GLU A 155 -19.52 -11.29 6.88
CA GLU A 155 -19.25 -9.86 6.76
C GLU A 155 -19.16 -9.25 8.15
N GLU A 156 -17.93 -8.98 8.59
CA GLU A 156 -17.61 -8.39 9.89
C GLU A 156 -16.85 -7.07 9.69
N PRO A 157 -17.20 -5.99 10.42
CA PRO A 157 -16.56 -4.69 10.24
C PRO A 157 -15.04 -4.73 10.50
N GLU A 158 -14.62 -5.54 11.47
CA GLU A 158 -13.20 -5.71 11.81
C GLU A 158 -12.41 -6.37 10.68
N LEU A 159 -12.90 -7.50 10.17
CA LEU A 159 -12.27 -8.21 9.04
C LEU A 159 -12.19 -7.32 7.81
N TYR A 160 -13.27 -6.61 7.47
CA TYR A 160 -13.29 -5.66 6.37
C TYR A 160 -12.25 -4.54 6.56
N THR A 161 -12.18 -3.96 7.76
CA THR A 161 -11.22 -2.90 8.08
C THR A 161 -9.77 -3.38 7.92
N ARG A 162 -9.42 -4.54 8.49
CA ARG A 162 -8.07 -5.12 8.35
C ARG A 162 -7.73 -5.41 6.89
N TRP A 163 -8.70 -5.87 6.12
CA TRP A 163 -8.48 -6.14 4.70
C TRP A 163 -8.26 -4.85 3.90
N VAL A 164 -9.01 -3.78 4.17
CA VAL A 164 -8.79 -2.47 3.54
C VAL A 164 -7.41 -1.93 3.89
N GLN A 165 -7.00 -2.00 5.16
CA GLN A 165 -5.67 -1.57 5.62
C GLN A 165 -4.56 -2.28 4.84
N PHE A 166 -4.62 -3.61 4.73
CA PHE A 166 -3.70 -4.38 3.89
C PHE A 166 -3.78 -4.01 2.40
N GLY A 167 -4.99 -3.83 1.89
CA GLY A 167 -5.25 -3.48 0.49
C GLY A 167 -4.60 -2.17 0.04
N VAL A 168 -4.53 -1.17 0.92
CA VAL A 168 -3.82 0.10 0.64
C VAL A 168 -2.35 -0.12 0.32
N PHE A 169 -1.72 -1.09 1.00
CA PHE A 169 -0.34 -1.49 0.81
C PHE A 169 -0.18 -2.69 -0.15
N SER A 170 -1.18 -2.96 -0.98
CA SER A 170 -1.11 -3.93 -2.08
C SER A 170 -0.82 -3.25 -3.42
N PRO A 171 -0.41 -3.97 -4.48
CA PRO A 171 -0.14 -3.35 -5.78
C PRO A 171 -1.37 -2.66 -6.35
N ILE A 172 -2.54 -3.29 -6.21
CA ILE A 172 -3.81 -2.82 -6.75
C ILE A 172 -4.85 -2.68 -5.64
N MET A 173 -5.46 -1.49 -5.53
CA MET A 173 -6.56 -1.23 -4.61
C MET A 173 -7.90 -1.48 -5.29
N ARG A 174 -8.52 -2.64 -5.04
CA ARG A 174 -9.82 -3.01 -5.62
C ARG A 174 -10.71 -3.71 -4.60
N LEU A 175 -11.79 -3.03 -4.21
CA LEU A 175 -12.84 -3.61 -3.38
C LEU A 175 -13.88 -4.26 -4.32
N HIS A 176 -14.14 -5.55 -4.13
CA HIS A 176 -15.03 -6.30 -5.01
C HIS A 176 -15.60 -7.52 -4.29
N SER A 177 -16.78 -7.95 -4.72
CA SER A 177 -17.43 -9.18 -4.30
C SER A 177 -18.45 -9.63 -5.31
N THR A 178 -18.95 -10.85 -5.11
CA THR A 178 -20.19 -11.29 -5.77
C THR A 178 -21.32 -10.31 -5.48
N ASN A 179 -22.24 -10.16 -6.44
CA ASN A 179 -23.39 -9.26 -6.32
C ASN A 179 -24.50 -9.88 -5.46
N LYS A 180 -24.25 -9.99 -4.15
CA LYS A 180 -25.28 -10.33 -3.15
C LYS A 180 -25.43 -9.18 -2.17
N TYR A 181 -26.67 -8.91 -1.78
CA TYR A 181 -27.03 -7.78 -0.92
C TYR A 181 -26.20 -7.70 0.37
N TYR A 182 -25.84 -8.83 0.96
CA TYR A 182 -25.11 -8.87 2.23
C TYR A 182 -23.61 -8.67 2.12
N HIS A 183 -23.01 -8.85 0.94
CA HIS A 183 -21.60 -8.51 0.74
C HIS A 183 -21.47 -6.98 0.61
N LYS A 184 -20.65 -6.37 1.46
CA LYS A 184 -20.52 -4.91 1.60
C LYS A 184 -19.09 -4.51 1.29
N ARG A 185 -18.89 -3.75 0.22
CA ARG A 185 -17.55 -3.28 -0.18
C ARG A 185 -17.41 -1.77 -0.08
N GLU A 186 -18.53 -1.08 0.04
CA GLU A 186 -18.58 0.36 0.20
C GLU A 186 -18.43 0.73 1.68
N PRO A 187 -17.48 1.62 2.05
CA PRO A 187 -17.26 2.04 3.44
C PRO A 187 -18.52 2.47 4.20
N TRP A 188 -19.41 3.23 3.53
CA TRP A 188 -20.64 3.79 4.12
C TRP A 188 -21.75 2.77 4.41
N ARG A 189 -21.57 1.48 4.07
CA ARG A 189 -22.51 0.41 4.45
C ARG A 189 -22.22 -0.19 5.83
N TRP A 190 -21.13 0.25 6.46
CA TRP A 190 -20.69 -0.16 7.78
C TRP A 190 -21.05 0.86 8.86
N ASP A 191 -20.70 0.56 10.11
CA ASP A 191 -20.81 1.53 11.20
C ASP A 191 -19.82 2.70 10.99
N LEU A 192 -20.08 3.81 11.68
CA LEU A 192 -19.32 5.05 11.52
C LEU A 192 -17.83 4.90 11.82
N ASN A 193 -17.44 4.01 12.75
CA ASN A 193 -16.03 3.82 13.08
C ASN A 193 -15.31 3.13 11.92
N THR A 194 -15.88 2.04 11.41
CA THR A 194 -15.38 1.32 10.23
C THR A 194 -15.31 2.22 8.99
N GLU A 195 -16.36 3.01 8.73
CA GLU A 195 -16.37 3.96 7.61
C GLU A 195 -15.23 4.98 7.74
N LYS A 196 -15.04 5.60 8.90
CA LYS A 196 -13.98 6.59 9.11
C LYS A 196 -12.58 6.01 8.94
N ILE A 197 -12.31 4.86 9.54
CA ILE A 197 -11.00 4.20 9.44
C ILE A 197 -10.72 3.85 7.98
N THR A 198 -11.65 3.15 7.32
CA THR A 198 -11.43 2.72 5.93
C THR A 198 -11.34 3.90 4.96
N THR A 199 -12.10 4.98 5.18
CA THR A 199 -11.98 6.22 4.40
C THR A 199 -10.62 6.89 4.58
N TYR A 200 -10.08 6.93 5.81
CA TYR A 200 -8.73 7.45 6.05
C TYR A 200 -7.68 6.68 5.24
N TYR A 201 -7.73 5.35 5.27
CA TYR A 201 -6.81 4.49 4.53
C TYR A 201 -6.99 4.62 3.01
N LEU A 202 -8.22 4.71 2.52
CA LEU A 202 -8.50 4.97 1.09
C LEU A 202 -7.93 6.31 0.62
N ARG A 203 -8.01 7.35 1.46
CA ARG A 203 -7.36 8.64 1.17
C ARG A 203 -5.84 8.53 1.21
N LEU A 204 -5.27 7.80 2.17
CA LEU A 204 -3.83 7.50 2.20
C LEU A 204 -3.37 6.80 0.91
N ARG A 205 -4.17 5.90 0.34
CA ARG A 205 -3.86 5.27 -0.96
C ARG A 205 -3.72 6.30 -2.08
N HIS A 206 -4.60 7.31 -2.12
CA HIS A 206 -4.49 8.40 -3.09
C HIS A 206 -3.27 9.28 -2.82
N GLN A 207 -2.99 9.59 -1.55
CA GLN A 207 -1.77 10.32 -1.17
C GLN A 207 -0.52 9.58 -1.63
N LEU A 208 -0.48 8.25 -1.56
CA LEU A 208 0.65 7.43 -1.97
C LEU A 208 0.87 7.34 -3.49
N ILE A 209 0.00 7.90 -4.34
CA ILE A 209 0.11 7.77 -5.80
C ILE A 209 1.51 8.17 -6.33
N PRO A 210 2.15 9.27 -5.93
CA PRO A 210 3.50 9.62 -6.43
C PRO A 210 4.54 8.52 -6.14
N TYR A 211 4.52 7.96 -4.93
CA TYR A 211 5.37 6.84 -4.54
C TYR A 211 5.06 5.58 -5.35
N LEU A 212 3.79 5.17 -5.35
CA LEU A 212 3.30 3.98 -6.04
C LEU A 212 3.59 4.01 -7.54
N TYR A 213 3.39 5.18 -8.16
CA TYR A 213 3.58 5.36 -9.60
C TYR A 213 5.05 5.27 -9.98
N SER A 214 5.95 5.83 -9.15
CA SER A 214 7.40 5.67 -9.32
C SER A 214 7.82 4.21 -9.20
N MET A 215 7.26 3.46 -8.24
CA MET A 215 7.52 2.02 -8.12
C MET A 215 6.95 1.22 -9.31
N ASN A 216 5.81 1.62 -9.85
CA ASN A 216 5.23 1.00 -11.04
C ASN A 216 6.03 1.29 -12.32
N TYR A 217 6.65 2.47 -12.43
CA TYR A 217 7.64 2.76 -13.46
C TYR A 217 8.83 1.79 -13.35
N LEU A 218 9.36 1.56 -12.14
CA LEU A 218 10.44 0.58 -11.95
C LEU A 218 10.02 -0.85 -12.33
N ASN A 219 8.78 -1.23 -12.02
CA ASN A 219 8.23 -2.52 -12.44
C ASN A 219 8.14 -2.65 -13.97
N SER A 220 7.64 -1.60 -14.64
CA SER A 220 7.49 -1.58 -16.11
C SER A 220 8.84 -1.64 -16.83
N GLU A 221 9.80 -0.81 -16.43
CA GLU A 221 11.06 -0.64 -17.17
C GLU A 221 12.14 -1.65 -16.75
N TYR A 222 12.18 -2.03 -15.48
CA TYR A 222 13.26 -2.84 -14.92
C TYR A 222 12.79 -4.18 -14.34
N GLY A 223 11.49 -4.48 -14.36
CA GLY A 223 10.95 -5.71 -13.77
C GLY A 223 11.06 -5.75 -12.25
N LEU A 224 11.09 -4.58 -11.62
CA LEU A 224 11.19 -4.39 -10.17
C LEU A 224 9.78 -4.16 -9.57
N PRO A 225 9.05 -5.20 -9.13
CA PRO A 225 7.69 -5.05 -8.62
C PRO A 225 7.60 -4.16 -7.38
N LEU A 226 6.40 -3.63 -7.10
CA LEU A 226 6.16 -2.86 -5.89
C LEU A 226 6.36 -3.71 -4.62
N ILE A 227 6.04 -5.01 -4.65
CA ILE A 227 6.10 -5.85 -3.45
C ILE A 227 7.13 -6.96 -3.61
N TYR A 228 7.96 -7.13 -2.58
CA TYR A 228 8.93 -8.23 -2.49
C TYR A 228 8.79 -9.02 -1.18
N PRO A 229 8.88 -10.35 -1.24
CA PRO A 229 9.11 -11.15 -0.04
C PRO A 229 10.45 -10.78 0.62
N LEU A 230 10.55 -10.92 1.94
CA LEU A 230 11.79 -10.59 2.66
C LEU A 230 13.02 -11.36 2.13
N TYR A 231 12.83 -12.61 1.72
CA TYR A 231 13.91 -13.48 1.23
C TYR A 231 14.55 -13.02 -0.09
N TYR A 232 14.00 -12.00 -0.77
CA TYR A 232 14.66 -11.41 -1.94
C TYR A 232 15.94 -10.66 -1.54
N HIS A 233 15.88 -9.91 -0.45
CA HIS A 233 17.02 -9.16 0.08
C HIS A 233 17.81 -9.98 1.12
N TYR A 234 17.16 -10.95 1.76
CA TYR A 234 17.73 -11.77 2.82
C TYR A 234 17.64 -13.28 2.51
N PRO A 235 18.20 -13.75 1.39
CA PRO A 235 18.04 -15.14 0.93
C PRO A 235 18.73 -16.19 1.81
N TYR A 236 19.63 -15.77 2.71
CA TYR A 236 20.36 -16.66 3.61
C TYR A 236 19.87 -16.59 5.06
N HIS A 237 18.82 -15.82 5.35
CA HIS A 237 18.21 -15.71 6.67
C HIS A 237 16.94 -16.55 6.74
N GLU A 238 16.87 -17.49 7.68
CA GLU A 238 15.70 -18.36 7.83
C GLU A 238 14.45 -17.57 8.25
N GLU A 239 14.64 -16.51 9.02
CA GLU A 239 13.62 -15.56 9.46
C GLU A 239 12.84 -15.00 8.27
N ALA A 240 13.54 -14.65 7.18
CA ALA A 240 12.94 -14.09 5.98
C ALA A 240 11.97 -15.06 5.28
N TYR A 241 12.18 -16.38 5.40
CA TYR A 241 11.26 -17.41 4.88
C TYR A 241 10.12 -17.73 5.85
N ARG A 242 10.34 -17.55 7.15
CA ARG A 242 9.31 -17.75 8.20
C ARG A 242 8.30 -16.61 8.23
N GLN A 243 8.73 -15.37 7.98
CA GLN A 243 7.89 -14.16 7.97
C GLN A 243 7.11 -13.97 6.65
N LYS A 244 6.21 -14.91 6.36
CA LYS A 244 5.50 -15.00 5.06
C LYS A 244 4.61 -13.81 4.71
N ASN A 245 4.08 -13.12 5.73
CA ASN A 245 3.12 -12.04 5.56
C ASN A 245 3.74 -10.65 5.74
N ILE A 246 5.06 -10.59 5.87
CA ILE A 246 5.84 -9.35 5.91
C ILE A 246 6.56 -9.21 4.57
N TYR A 247 6.55 -8.02 4.02
CA TYR A 247 7.09 -7.77 2.68
C TYR A 247 7.65 -6.36 2.56
N PHE A 248 8.61 -6.19 1.66
CA PHE A 248 9.01 -4.86 1.21
C PHE A 248 7.91 -4.27 0.35
N PHE A 249 7.62 -3.00 0.57
CA PHE A 249 6.66 -2.21 -0.18
C PHE A 249 7.40 -1.04 -0.83
N GLY A 250 7.80 -1.27 -2.07
CA GLY A 250 8.70 -0.46 -2.87
C GLY A 250 10.11 -0.44 -2.29
N SER A 251 10.86 0.62 -2.58
CA SER A 251 12.25 0.78 -2.15
C SER A 251 12.42 1.32 -0.72
N GLU A 252 11.34 1.84 -0.11
CA GLU A 252 11.43 2.68 1.08
C GLU A 252 10.79 2.08 2.34
N MET A 253 9.88 1.11 2.19
CA MET A 253 9.09 0.60 3.31
C MET A 253 9.08 -0.94 3.42
N LEU A 254 8.81 -1.41 4.63
CA LEU A 254 8.43 -2.78 4.95
C LEU A 254 7.04 -2.75 5.60
N VAL A 255 6.11 -3.60 5.16
CA VAL A 255 4.73 -3.63 5.66
C VAL A 255 4.45 -4.97 6.35
N ALA A 256 3.80 -4.89 7.51
CA ALA A 256 3.46 -6.02 8.35
C ALA A 256 2.00 -5.88 8.84
N PRO A 257 1.01 -6.31 8.03
CA PRO A 257 -0.41 -6.10 8.32
C PRO A 257 -0.90 -6.96 9.49
N PHE A 258 -1.82 -6.42 10.29
CA PHE A 258 -2.58 -7.24 11.24
C PHE A 258 -3.59 -8.10 10.47
N ILE A 259 -3.45 -9.41 10.61
CA ILE A 259 -4.24 -10.43 9.89
C ILE A 259 -4.98 -11.38 10.84
N THR A 260 -5.07 -10.99 12.11
CA THR A 260 -5.75 -11.70 13.18
C THR A 260 -6.74 -10.77 13.89
N PRO A 261 -7.83 -11.32 14.45
CA PRO A 261 -8.78 -10.52 15.21
C PRO A 261 -8.14 -9.81 16.40
N LEU A 262 -8.80 -8.76 16.89
CA LEU A 262 -8.49 -8.13 18.17
C LEU A 262 -8.58 -9.18 19.29
N ILE A 263 -7.56 -9.18 20.14
CA ILE A 263 -7.56 -9.96 21.37
C ILE A 263 -8.63 -9.38 22.28
N LYS A 264 -9.55 -10.24 22.71
CA LYS A 264 -10.63 -9.87 23.62
C LYS A 264 -10.06 -9.25 24.89
N ASP A 265 -10.72 -8.23 25.40
CA ASP A 265 -10.35 -7.44 26.56
C ASP A 265 -9.11 -6.56 26.41
N LEU A 266 -8.11 -6.97 25.62
CA LEU A 266 -6.98 -6.11 25.27
C LEU A 266 -7.33 -5.05 24.21
N ASN A 267 -8.28 -5.35 23.31
CA ASN A 267 -8.63 -4.52 22.16
C ASN A 267 -7.41 -4.12 21.32
N ARG A 268 -6.51 -5.08 21.10
CA ARG A 268 -5.35 -4.98 20.20
C ARG A 268 -5.23 -6.26 19.38
N SER A 269 -4.85 -6.14 18.12
CA SER A 269 -4.35 -7.27 17.35
C SER A 269 -2.88 -7.46 17.68
N ARG A 270 -2.41 -8.71 17.72
CA ARG A 270 -1.01 -9.03 17.90
C ARG A 270 -0.39 -9.49 16.59
N LEU A 271 0.84 -9.06 16.34
CA LEU A 271 1.66 -9.51 15.23
C LEU A 271 3.11 -9.68 15.68
N ASP A 272 3.64 -10.89 15.52
CA ASP A 272 5.06 -11.16 15.76
C ASP A 272 5.82 -10.92 14.44
N VAL A 273 6.81 -10.03 14.47
CA VAL A 273 7.59 -9.63 13.30
C VAL A 273 9.08 -9.84 13.53
N TRP A 274 9.82 -10.09 12.45
CA TRP A 274 11.27 -9.90 12.43
C TRP A 274 11.55 -8.71 11.52
N LEU A 275 12.25 -7.70 12.04
CA LEU A 275 12.74 -6.60 11.24
C LEU A 275 14.17 -6.92 10.79
N PRO A 276 14.48 -6.87 9.49
CA PRO A 276 15.83 -7.09 9.00
C PRO A 276 16.82 -6.06 9.53
N GLU A 277 18.12 -6.28 9.34
CA GLU A 277 19.16 -5.36 9.78
C GLU A 277 18.96 -3.91 9.33
N GLY A 278 19.47 -2.96 10.12
CA GLY A 278 19.29 -1.52 9.91
C GLY A 278 18.47 -0.87 11.00
N LEU A 279 17.99 0.35 10.74
CA LEU A 279 17.11 1.10 11.63
C LEU A 279 15.79 1.35 10.89
N TRP A 280 14.67 1.15 11.58
CA TRP A 280 13.33 1.20 11.02
C TRP A 280 12.46 2.18 11.79
N PHE A 281 11.67 2.95 11.08
CA PHE A 281 10.79 3.96 11.66
C PHE A 281 9.34 3.60 11.32
N ASN A 282 8.47 3.48 12.31
CA ASN A 282 7.05 3.30 12.01
C ASN A 282 6.53 4.53 11.26
N PHE A 283 6.00 4.30 10.07
CA PHE A 283 5.57 5.33 9.13
C PHE A 283 4.46 6.22 9.67
N PHE A 284 3.66 5.75 10.64
CA PHE A 284 2.57 6.53 11.20
C PHE A 284 3.06 7.30 12.42
N ASN A 285 3.48 6.59 13.47
CA ASN A 285 3.75 7.20 14.77
C ASN A 285 5.21 7.62 15.00
N GLY A 286 6.14 7.26 14.10
CA GLY A 286 7.56 7.62 14.22
C GLY A 286 8.33 6.80 15.25
N ASP A 287 7.74 5.75 15.81
CA ASP A 287 8.44 4.83 16.69
C ASP A 287 9.69 4.24 15.99
N VAL A 288 10.84 4.28 16.66
CA VAL A 288 12.12 3.75 16.12
C VAL A 288 12.35 2.31 16.58
N TYR A 289 12.75 1.44 15.66
CA TYR A 289 13.02 0.02 15.88
C TYR A 289 14.39 -0.36 15.34
N GLN A 290 15.13 -1.14 16.14
CA GLN A 290 16.40 -1.72 15.72
C GLN A 290 16.15 -2.96 14.86
N GLY A 291 16.88 -3.07 13.77
CA GLY A 291 16.86 -4.23 12.90
C GLY A 291 17.56 -5.45 13.49
N ASN A 292 17.45 -6.57 12.78
CA ASN A 292 17.91 -7.89 13.22
C ASN A 292 17.33 -8.28 14.59
N HIS A 293 16.03 -8.01 14.76
CA HIS A 293 15.32 -8.25 16.01
C HIS A 293 13.90 -8.74 15.77
N HIS A 294 13.41 -9.52 16.73
CA HIS A 294 12.02 -9.94 16.79
C HIS A 294 11.22 -9.02 17.71
N TYR A 295 10.04 -8.61 17.25
CA TYR A 295 9.12 -7.78 18.03
C TYR A 295 7.73 -8.42 18.05
N SER A 296 7.06 -8.35 19.20
CA SER A 296 5.62 -8.60 19.28
C SER A 296 4.90 -7.25 19.29
N LEU A 297 4.26 -6.92 18.19
CA LEU A 297 3.56 -5.66 18.00
C LEU A 297 2.09 -5.80 18.38
N TYR A 298 1.57 -4.78 19.05
CA TYR A 298 0.17 -4.68 19.44
C TYR A 298 -0.40 -3.39 18.87
N GLY A 299 -1.52 -3.47 18.14
CA GLY A 299 -2.13 -2.31 17.50
C GLY A 299 -3.66 -2.35 17.51
N GLY A 300 -4.28 -1.18 17.64
CA GLY A 300 -5.72 -0.96 17.59
C GLY A 300 -6.30 -1.27 16.21
N ILE A 301 -7.63 -1.19 16.09
CA ILE A 301 -8.34 -1.46 14.83
C ILE A 301 -8.01 -0.43 13.74
N GLU A 302 -7.67 0.78 14.15
CA GLU A 302 -7.27 1.89 13.27
C GLU A 302 -5.81 1.83 12.83
N GLU A 303 -4.99 0.93 13.40
CA GLU A 303 -3.55 0.87 13.16
C GLU A 303 -3.15 -0.29 12.23
N ILE A 304 -2.16 -0.03 11.37
CA ILE A 304 -1.41 -1.03 10.61
C ILE A 304 0.08 -0.73 10.73
N ASN A 305 0.94 -1.73 10.61
CA ASN A 305 2.38 -1.52 10.66
C ASN A 305 2.96 -1.36 9.25
N ALA A 306 3.54 -0.18 9.00
CA ALA A 306 4.46 0.09 7.90
C ALA A 306 5.70 0.76 8.49
N PHE A 307 6.88 0.34 8.04
CA PHE A 307 8.17 0.76 8.56
C PHE A 307 9.00 1.36 7.44
N ALA A 308 9.29 2.65 7.53
CA ALA A 308 10.25 3.30 6.66
C ALA A 308 11.67 2.88 7.08
N LYS A 309 12.52 2.52 6.12
CA LYS A 309 13.94 2.24 6.39
C LYS A 309 14.67 3.54 6.76
N ALA A 310 15.80 3.45 7.44
CA ALA A 310 16.71 4.58 7.58
C ALA A 310 17.11 5.16 6.21
N GLY A 311 17.09 6.48 6.12
CA GLY A 311 17.29 7.22 4.88
C GLY A 311 16.05 7.27 3.96
N ALA A 312 14.90 6.71 4.36
CA ALA A 312 13.75 6.62 3.48
C ALA A 312 13.23 7.99 3.02
N ILE A 313 12.82 8.07 1.74
CA ILE A 313 12.23 9.28 1.13
C ILE A 313 10.92 8.89 0.46
N ILE A 314 9.80 9.29 1.04
CA ILE A 314 8.46 8.84 0.64
C ILE A 314 7.62 10.04 0.18
N PRO A 315 7.45 10.25 -1.14
CA PRO A 315 6.62 11.32 -1.68
C PRO A 315 5.13 10.97 -1.63
N LEU A 316 4.35 11.90 -1.10
CA LEU A 316 2.89 11.84 -0.99
C LEU A 316 2.26 13.04 -1.68
N ALA A 317 1.13 12.87 -2.35
CA ALA A 317 0.32 13.97 -2.82
C ALA A 317 -0.45 14.61 -1.66
N GLU A 318 -0.51 15.94 -1.61
CA GLU A 318 -1.59 16.60 -0.87
C GLU A 318 -2.89 16.47 -1.67
N LEU A 319 -3.94 15.97 -1.04
CA LEU A 319 -5.24 15.85 -1.68
C LEU A 319 -5.98 17.18 -1.59
N THR A 320 -6.16 17.85 -2.71
CA THR A 320 -7.03 19.03 -2.83
C THR A 320 -8.43 18.65 -3.36
N GLU A 321 -8.58 17.42 -3.86
CA GLU A 321 -9.80 16.84 -4.40
C GLU A 321 -9.92 15.36 -3.99
N ASP A 322 -11.14 14.80 -3.97
CA ASP A 322 -11.37 13.43 -3.47
C ASP A 322 -10.73 12.33 -4.33
N ASN A 323 -10.60 12.52 -5.65
CA ASN A 323 -10.07 11.52 -6.61
C ASN A 323 -8.84 12.03 -7.37
N GLN A 324 -7.97 12.78 -6.69
CA GLN A 324 -6.75 13.31 -7.30
C GLN A 324 -5.79 12.16 -7.66
N TYR A 325 -5.38 12.10 -8.94
CA TYR A 325 -4.39 11.14 -9.45
C TYR A 325 -3.36 11.78 -10.40
N LYS A 326 -3.59 13.02 -10.82
CA LYS A 326 -2.65 13.78 -11.67
C LYS A 326 -1.43 14.19 -10.86
N ASN A 327 -0.37 14.59 -11.57
CA ASN A 327 0.83 15.17 -10.97
C ASN A 327 0.45 16.28 -9.96
N PRO A 328 0.80 16.13 -8.67
CA PRO A 328 0.29 17.00 -7.63
C PRO A 328 0.95 18.39 -7.69
N GLU A 329 0.15 19.42 -7.39
CA GLU A 329 0.64 20.79 -7.19
C GLU A 329 1.39 20.92 -5.86
N ILE A 330 0.99 20.16 -4.84
CA ILE A 330 1.64 20.13 -3.53
C ILE A 330 2.09 18.70 -3.23
N LEU A 331 3.40 18.52 -3.04
CA LEU A 331 4.02 17.25 -2.70
C LEU A 331 4.48 17.28 -1.24
N ASN A 332 3.99 16.35 -0.43
CA ASN A 332 4.45 16.10 0.94
C ASN A 332 5.48 14.98 0.93
N VAL A 333 6.75 15.27 1.22
CA VAL A 333 7.83 14.27 1.19
C VAL A 333 8.25 13.94 2.62
N GLN A 334 8.00 12.70 3.05
CA GLN A 334 8.44 12.20 4.36
C GLN A 334 9.88 11.70 4.23
N ILE A 335 10.79 12.24 5.04
CA ILE A 335 12.22 11.95 5.00
C ILE A 335 12.65 11.42 6.36
N PHE A 336 13.27 10.24 6.38
CA PHE A 336 13.74 9.59 7.60
C PHE A 336 15.28 9.60 7.66
N PRO A 337 15.88 9.83 8.84
CA PRO A 337 17.32 9.95 9.00
C PRO A 337 18.03 8.59 8.96
N GLY A 338 19.35 8.62 9.06
CA GLY A 338 20.16 7.49 9.52
C GLY A 338 20.95 6.75 8.45
N ASN A 339 20.64 6.93 7.17
CA ASN A 339 21.44 6.39 6.06
C ASN A 339 21.38 7.28 4.82
N ASP A 340 22.43 7.20 4.01
CA ASP A 340 22.42 7.72 2.65
C ASP A 340 21.33 7.02 1.83
N ASN A 341 20.65 7.78 0.98
CA ASN A 341 19.65 7.23 0.06
C ASN A 341 19.48 8.12 -1.16
N GLN A 342 18.95 7.55 -2.24
CA GLN A 342 18.49 8.31 -3.38
C GLN A 342 17.12 7.78 -3.82
N PHE A 343 16.16 8.68 -3.97
CA PHE A 343 14.84 8.37 -4.49
C PHE A 343 14.57 9.19 -5.76
N VAL A 344 14.03 8.55 -6.79
CA VAL A 344 13.65 9.20 -8.05
C VAL A 344 12.14 9.15 -8.18
N LEU A 345 11.50 10.30 -8.05
CA LEU A 345 10.08 10.48 -8.34
C LEU A 345 9.91 10.59 -9.86
N TYR A 346 9.18 9.64 -10.44
CA TYR A 346 8.82 9.62 -11.86
C TYR A 346 7.40 10.12 -12.06
N GLU A 347 7.22 11.03 -13.01
CA GLU A 347 5.94 11.62 -13.36
C GLU A 347 5.78 11.69 -14.89
N ASP A 348 4.58 11.41 -15.39
CA ASP A 348 4.19 11.59 -16.79
C ASP A 348 2.70 11.98 -16.87
N ASP A 349 2.05 11.81 -18.02
CA ASP A 349 0.61 12.12 -18.17
C ASP A 349 -0.33 11.06 -17.56
N GLY A 350 0.18 9.89 -17.16
CA GLY A 350 -0.58 8.79 -16.58
C GLY A 350 -1.45 7.99 -17.57
N GLU A 351 -1.54 8.39 -18.85
CA GLU A 351 -2.60 7.95 -19.75
C GLU A 351 -2.07 7.45 -21.11
N THR A 352 -1.16 8.20 -21.73
CA THR A 352 -0.77 7.96 -23.12
C THR A 352 0.58 7.25 -23.24
N LEU A 353 1.00 6.96 -24.48
CA LEU A 353 2.35 6.46 -24.78
C LEU A 353 3.40 7.57 -25.00
N ALA A 354 3.06 8.84 -24.70
CA ALA A 354 3.97 9.98 -24.92
C ALA A 354 5.27 9.87 -24.12
N TYR A 355 5.27 9.18 -22.98
CA TYR A 355 6.48 8.93 -22.17
C TYR A 355 7.60 8.25 -22.99
N LYS A 356 7.25 7.40 -23.98
CA LYS A 356 8.23 6.76 -24.89
C LYS A 356 9.02 7.75 -25.74
N ASN A 357 8.50 8.97 -25.91
CA ASN A 357 9.13 10.06 -26.63
C ASN A 357 9.74 11.12 -25.68
N GLY A 358 9.95 10.77 -24.41
CA GLY A 358 10.56 11.65 -23.41
C GLY A 358 9.59 12.65 -22.76
N PHE A 359 8.27 12.45 -22.85
CA PHE A 359 7.27 13.25 -22.13
C PHE A 359 7.07 12.70 -20.71
N TYR A 360 8.10 12.87 -19.89
CA TYR A 360 8.11 12.58 -18.47
C TYR A 360 9.03 13.58 -17.75
N ALA A 361 8.95 13.58 -16.43
CA ALA A 361 9.81 14.36 -15.56
C ALA A 361 10.35 13.49 -14.43
N LEU A 362 11.54 13.83 -13.95
CA LEU A 362 12.19 13.18 -12.82
C LEU A 362 12.48 14.22 -11.75
N THR A 363 12.06 13.96 -10.52
CA THR A 363 12.56 14.70 -9.35
C THR A 363 13.46 13.78 -8.54
N ILE A 364 14.76 14.10 -8.49
CA ILE A 364 15.78 13.28 -7.85
C ILE A 364 16.05 13.87 -6.46
N PHE A 365 15.80 13.06 -5.43
CA PHE A 365 16.13 13.36 -4.05
C PHE A 365 17.37 12.57 -3.66
N THR A 366 18.44 13.24 -3.26
CA THR A 366 19.67 12.60 -2.77
C THR A 366 19.90 13.01 -1.33
N LEU A 367 19.78 12.06 -0.41
CA LEU A 367 20.01 12.26 1.01
C LEU A 367 21.39 11.73 1.39
N LYS A 368 22.15 12.56 2.09
CA LYS A 368 23.38 12.20 2.80
C LYS A 368 23.14 12.26 4.29
N ALA A 369 23.44 11.17 4.98
CA ALA A 369 23.25 11.06 6.41
C ALA A 369 24.59 10.94 7.13
N GLU A 370 24.79 11.83 8.09
CA GLU A 370 25.88 11.79 9.04
C GLU A 370 25.29 11.64 10.45
N LYS A 371 26.12 11.33 11.44
CA LYS A 371 25.63 11.15 12.82
C LYS A 371 24.94 12.41 13.36
N GLN A 372 25.46 13.60 13.06
CA GLN A 372 24.96 14.88 13.58
C GLN A 372 24.32 15.77 12.51
N ALA A 373 24.16 15.26 11.28
CA ALA A 373 23.67 16.07 10.16
C ALA A 373 22.92 15.23 9.12
N LEU A 374 21.98 15.89 8.46
CA LEU A 374 21.33 15.41 7.25
C LEU A 374 21.46 16.46 6.16
N GLU A 375 21.81 16.03 4.96
CA GLU A 375 21.84 16.90 3.78
C GLU A 375 21.00 16.30 2.67
N LEU A 376 20.04 17.08 2.16
CA LEU A 376 19.16 16.69 1.07
C LEU A 376 19.42 17.59 -0.14
N GLU A 377 19.83 16.99 -1.25
CA GLU A 377 19.85 17.62 -2.58
C GLU A 377 18.60 17.21 -3.36
N ILE A 378 17.96 18.19 -4.01
CA ILE A 378 16.79 17.99 -4.87
C ILE A 378 17.09 18.57 -6.24
N GLU A 379 16.97 17.74 -7.28
CA GLU A 379 17.13 18.13 -8.68
C GLU A 379 15.85 17.82 -9.46
N VAL A 380 15.26 18.85 -10.10
CA VAL A 380 14.03 18.70 -10.91
C VAL A 380 14.39 18.71 -12.40
N GLN A 381 14.16 17.58 -13.07
CA GLN A 381 14.39 17.39 -14.50
C GLN A 381 13.05 17.30 -15.24
N ASP A 382 12.61 18.41 -15.85
CA ASP A 382 11.37 18.47 -16.64
C ASP A 382 11.60 19.18 -17.98
N GLN A 383 12.03 18.42 -18.99
CA GLN A 383 12.37 18.98 -20.30
C GLN A 383 11.14 19.34 -21.14
N LYS A 384 9.97 18.76 -20.83
CA LYS A 384 8.74 18.90 -21.62
C LYS A 384 7.65 19.71 -20.90
N ALA A 385 7.97 20.29 -19.75
CA ALA A 385 7.06 21.10 -18.93
C ALA A 385 5.77 20.34 -18.57
N ILE A 386 5.91 19.07 -18.18
CA ILE A 386 4.76 18.21 -17.80
C ILE A 386 4.35 18.40 -16.32
N LEU A 387 5.23 18.98 -15.51
CA LEU A 387 4.94 19.24 -14.11
C LEU A 387 4.03 20.49 -13.98
N PRO A 388 3.24 20.59 -12.89
CA PRO A 388 2.49 21.80 -12.60
C PRO A 388 3.42 23.03 -12.56
N LYS A 389 2.99 24.13 -13.20
CA LYS A 389 3.78 25.37 -13.30
C LYS A 389 4.18 25.96 -11.95
N LYS A 390 3.37 25.69 -10.92
CA LYS A 390 3.61 26.08 -9.53
C LYS A 390 3.54 24.82 -8.70
N ARG A 391 4.69 24.22 -8.44
CA ARG A 391 4.81 23.10 -7.52
C ARG A 391 5.40 23.55 -6.20
N GLU A 392 4.71 23.19 -5.14
CA GLU A 392 5.20 23.29 -3.78
C GLU A 392 5.64 21.90 -3.29
N ILE A 393 6.82 21.83 -2.66
CA ILE A 393 7.30 20.62 -1.99
C ILE A 393 7.44 20.91 -0.50
N LYS A 394 6.60 20.26 0.29
CA LYS A 394 6.63 20.24 1.76
C LYS A 394 7.48 19.07 2.21
N LEU A 395 8.68 19.35 2.69
CA LEU A 395 9.64 18.38 3.20
C LEU A 395 9.42 18.18 4.69
N CYS A 396 9.17 16.95 5.11
CA CYS A 396 8.95 16.58 6.50
C CYS A 396 10.11 15.66 6.94
N PHE A 397 11.11 16.23 7.61
CA PHE A 397 12.22 15.49 8.19
C PHE A 397 11.78 14.94 9.55
N ARG A 398 11.52 13.63 9.62
CA ARG A 398 10.96 12.96 10.79
C ARG A 398 12.02 12.44 11.74
N ASN A 399 11.66 12.26 13.01
CA ASN A 399 12.54 11.70 14.03
C ASN A 399 13.85 12.47 14.20
N ILE A 400 13.77 13.80 14.15
CA ILE A 400 14.91 14.69 14.32
C ILE A 400 14.82 15.32 15.72
N VAL A 401 15.95 15.36 16.42
CA VAL A 401 16.08 16.05 17.72
C VAL A 401 15.68 17.53 17.61
N PRO A 402 15.13 18.14 18.68
CA PRO A 402 14.80 19.56 18.65
C PRO A 402 16.07 20.46 18.61
N ASN A 403 15.87 21.72 18.24
CA ASN A 403 16.90 22.78 18.16
C ASN A 403 18.02 22.54 17.12
N VAL A 404 17.73 21.88 16.00
CA VAL A 404 18.68 21.80 14.87
C VAL A 404 18.87 23.15 14.18
N LYS A 405 20.07 23.35 13.66
CA LYS A 405 20.40 24.45 12.75
C LYS A 405 20.10 24.04 11.32
N ILE A 406 19.41 24.90 10.57
CA ILE A 406 19.06 24.67 9.17
C ILE A 406 19.82 25.66 8.29
N SER A 407 20.47 25.17 7.22
CA SER A 407 21.35 25.97 6.36
C SER A 407 20.67 26.98 5.45
N SER A 408 19.34 26.91 5.29
CA SER A 408 18.58 27.75 4.37
C SER A 408 17.73 28.81 5.09
N SER A 409 17.45 29.92 4.41
CA SER A 409 16.51 30.95 4.89
C SER A 409 15.04 30.52 4.86
N VAL A 410 14.77 29.23 4.69
CA VAL A 410 13.42 28.67 4.57
C VAL A 410 12.75 28.69 5.94
N VAL A 411 11.50 29.16 5.98
CA VAL A 411 10.67 29.10 7.18
C VAL A 411 10.37 27.63 7.48
N TYR A 412 10.58 27.23 8.73
CA TYR A 412 10.32 25.87 9.19
C TYR A 412 9.45 25.87 10.43
N GLU A 413 8.75 24.75 10.62
CA GLU A 413 7.97 24.45 11.82
C GLU A 413 8.47 23.13 12.42
N TYR A 414 8.48 23.02 13.74
CA TYR A 414 8.82 21.79 14.45
C TYR A 414 7.57 21.23 15.15
N ASP A 415 7.19 20.01 14.78
CA ASP A 415 6.14 19.24 15.44
C ASP A 415 6.79 18.33 16.50
N SER A 416 6.55 18.60 17.78
CA SER A 416 7.11 17.81 18.88
C SER A 416 6.50 16.41 19.00
N ASN A 417 5.27 16.21 18.52
CA ASN A 417 4.61 14.89 18.56
C ASN A 417 5.17 13.97 17.48
N LEU A 418 5.40 14.51 16.29
CA LEU A 418 6.02 13.76 15.18
C LEU A 418 7.56 13.80 15.22
N LYS A 419 8.13 14.63 16.09
CA LYS A 419 9.57 14.93 16.17
C LYS A 419 10.10 15.33 14.79
N ALA A 420 9.39 16.24 14.14
CA ALA A 420 9.56 16.48 12.72
C ALA A 420 9.73 17.96 12.40
N TYR A 421 10.65 18.24 11.48
CA TYR A 421 10.81 19.55 10.86
C TYR A 421 10.09 19.59 9.52
N SER A 422 9.17 20.53 9.37
CA SER A 422 8.44 20.81 8.13
C SER A 422 9.02 22.04 7.46
N LEU A 423 9.46 21.90 6.20
CA LEU A 423 10.01 22.96 5.38
C LEU A 423 9.30 23.01 4.04
N THR A 424 9.08 24.20 3.51
CA THR A 424 8.42 24.36 2.20
C THR A 424 9.36 25.00 1.20
N ILE A 425 9.51 24.36 0.03
CA ILE A 425 10.29 24.88 -1.09
C ILE A 425 9.48 24.86 -2.39
N ASN A 426 9.89 25.67 -3.37
CA ASN A 426 9.24 25.77 -4.68
C ASN A 426 10.27 25.65 -5.82
N PRO A 427 10.96 24.49 -5.95
CA PRO A 427 12.06 24.34 -6.90
C PRO A 427 11.57 24.48 -8.34
N GLN A 428 12.35 25.15 -9.18
CA GLN A 428 12.09 25.28 -10.61
C GLN A 428 12.76 24.14 -11.39
N ALA A 429 12.24 23.84 -12.59
CA ALA A 429 12.88 22.87 -13.48
C ALA A 429 14.31 23.31 -13.83
N GLY A 430 15.27 22.38 -13.72
CA GLY A 430 16.70 22.64 -13.90
C GLY A 430 17.40 23.25 -12.69
N GLU A 431 16.69 23.52 -11.60
CA GLU A 431 17.25 23.99 -10.33
C GLU A 431 17.76 22.81 -9.48
N LYS A 432 18.85 23.05 -8.76
CA LYS A 432 19.31 22.19 -7.66
C LYS A 432 19.14 22.94 -6.34
N VAL A 433 18.40 22.34 -5.42
CA VAL A 433 18.19 22.86 -4.07
C VAL A 433 18.90 21.94 -3.08
N THR A 434 19.74 22.51 -2.22
CA THR A 434 20.42 21.77 -1.15
C THR A 434 20.00 22.31 0.20
N LEU A 435 19.56 21.42 1.09
CA LEU A 435 19.16 21.72 2.45
C LEU A 435 19.98 20.88 3.42
N ARG A 436 20.46 21.48 4.50
CA ARG A 436 21.23 20.79 5.53
C ARG A 436 20.67 21.10 6.92
N LEU A 437 20.40 20.05 7.69
CA LEU A 437 20.01 20.09 9.10
C LEU A 437 21.19 19.59 9.92
N GLU A 438 21.59 20.32 10.95
CA GLU A 438 22.72 19.98 11.82
C GLU A 438 22.34 20.15 13.28
N THR A 439 22.81 19.25 14.15
CA THR A 439 22.61 19.34 15.60
C THR A 439 23.94 19.39 16.34
N GLU A 440 23.93 19.98 17.54
CA GLU A 440 25.06 19.90 18.48
C GLU A 440 24.99 18.64 19.38
N THR A 441 23.88 17.91 19.36
CA THR A 441 23.73 16.63 20.07
C THR A 441 24.59 15.52 19.45
N GLU A 442 24.83 14.43 20.17
CA GLU A 442 25.67 13.32 19.66
C GLU A 442 25.10 12.63 18.42
N ASP A 443 23.77 12.64 18.28
CA ASP A 443 23.03 12.07 17.17
C ASP A 443 21.89 13.01 16.77
N ILE A 444 21.58 13.10 15.47
CA ILE A 444 20.47 13.85 14.92
C ILE A 444 19.14 13.10 15.07
N ILE A 445 19.18 11.78 15.25
CA ILE A 445 17.99 10.93 15.37
C ILE A 445 17.43 11.04 16.79
N ASP A 446 16.16 11.45 16.90
CA ASP A 446 15.40 11.32 18.14
C ASP A 446 14.76 9.91 18.21
N SER A 447 15.44 9.02 18.91
CA SER A 447 15.00 7.66 19.19
C SER A 447 14.25 7.51 20.53
N SER A 448 13.88 8.61 21.21
CA SER A 448 13.21 8.53 22.50
C SER A 448 11.86 7.79 22.39
N PHE A 449 11.56 6.95 23.37
CA PHE A 449 10.40 6.08 23.33
C PHE A 449 9.55 6.26 24.61
N ASP A 450 8.35 6.80 24.44
CA ASP A 450 7.45 7.08 25.57
C ASP A 450 6.66 5.82 25.97
N TYR A 451 7.36 4.89 26.61
CA TYR A 451 6.80 3.62 27.04
C TYR A 451 5.63 3.80 28.03
N ILE A 452 5.62 4.89 28.80
CA ILE A 452 4.57 5.18 29.78
C ILE A 452 3.26 5.51 29.06
N ASN A 453 3.28 6.46 28.12
CA ASN A 453 2.07 6.80 27.36
C ASN A 453 1.58 5.62 26.50
N LYS A 454 2.49 4.78 26.00
CA LYS A 454 2.13 3.53 25.30
C LYS A 454 1.36 2.56 26.21
N ILE A 455 1.85 2.33 27.43
CA ILE A 455 1.15 1.47 28.41
C ILE A 455 -0.18 2.10 28.80
N MET A 456 -0.23 3.42 29.02
CA MET A 456 -1.47 4.11 29.34
C MET A 456 -2.52 4.01 28.23
N ASP A 457 -2.14 4.18 26.96
CA ASP A 457 -3.05 4.01 25.81
C ASP A 457 -3.53 2.54 25.67
N LEU A 458 -2.65 1.57 25.92
CA LEU A 458 -3.01 0.17 25.97
C LEU A 458 -4.08 -0.10 27.04
N LEU A 459 -3.85 0.39 28.27
CA LEU A 459 -4.79 0.24 29.39
C LEU A 459 -6.10 0.97 29.13
N ASP A 460 -6.07 2.21 28.66
CA ASP A 460 -7.28 3.03 28.43
C ASP A 460 -8.24 2.33 27.47
N ARG A 461 -7.72 1.83 26.35
CA ARG A 461 -8.53 1.20 25.30
C ARG A 461 -8.89 -0.26 25.56
N SER A 462 -8.29 -0.90 26.55
CA SER A 462 -8.66 -2.25 26.99
C SER A 462 -9.99 -2.25 27.75
N THR A 463 -10.63 -3.41 27.96
CA THR A 463 -11.83 -3.59 28.79
C THR A 463 -11.58 -4.37 30.07
N TYR A 464 -10.32 -4.49 30.51
CA TYR A 464 -9.99 -5.04 31.84
C TYR A 464 -10.60 -4.22 32.97
N GLU A 465 -10.79 -4.86 34.13
CA GLU A 465 -11.30 -4.22 35.35
C GLU A 465 -10.48 -2.99 35.74
N THR A 466 -11.15 -1.91 36.16
CA THR A 466 -10.48 -0.65 36.53
C THR A 466 -9.44 -0.85 37.63
N SER A 467 -9.69 -1.75 38.59
CA SER A 467 -8.71 -2.05 39.65
C SER A 467 -7.40 -2.60 39.10
N VAL A 468 -7.46 -3.47 38.08
CA VAL A 468 -6.27 -4.01 37.40
C VAL A 468 -5.52 -2.89 36.68
N LYS A 469 -6.25 -2.02 35.97
CA LYS A 469 -5.64 -0.86 35.29
C LYS A 469 -4.95 0.08 36.29
N THR A 470 -5.62 0.40 37.40
CA THR A 470 -5.07 1.29 38.44
C THR A 470 -3.85 0.70 39.14
N GLU A 471 -3.79 -0.62 39.35
CA GLU A 471 -2.62 -1.29 39.92
C GLU A 471 -1.37 -1.13 39.03
N ILE A 472 -1.55 -1.26 37.71
CA ILE A 472 -0.46 -1.08 36.74
C ILE A 472 -0.08 0.38 36.61
N GLY A 473 -1.06 1.24 36.31
CA GLY A 473 -0.81 2.63 35.98
C GLY A 473 -2.09 3.37 35.64
N PHE A 474 -2.39 4.41 36.40
CA PHE A 474 -3.49 5.33 36.10
C PHE A 474 -2.99 6.77 35.99
N PHE A 475 -3.59 7.55 35.09
CA PHE A 475 -3.35 8.98 34.96
C PHE A 475 -4.64 9.75 35.25
N CYS A 476 -4.64 10.62 36.27
CA CYS A 476 -5.77 11.51 36.54
C CYS A 476 -5.51 12.90 35.92
N PRO A 477 -6.17 13.29 34.81
CA PRO A 477 -5.91 14.59 34.17
C PRO A 477 -6.36 15.79 35.01
N ARG A 478 -7.32 15.59 35.94
CA ARG A 478 -7.96 16.67 36.70
C ARG A 478 -7.18 17.14 37.94
N TYR A 479 -6.24 16.34 38.45
CA TYR A 479 -5.56 16.63 39.72
C TYR A 479 -4.02 16.51 39.57
N ASN A 480 -3.42 17.47 38.87
CA ASN A 480 -1.96 17.69 38.88
C ASN A 480 -1.07 16.52 38.40
N GLN A 481 -1.50 15.78 37.36
CA GLN A 481 -0.69 14.68 36.78
C GLN A 481 -0.30 13.59 37.79
N ASN A 482 -1.04 13.42 38.89
CA ASN A 482 -0.80 12.32 39.80
C ASN A 482 -0.98 11.00 39.04
N ARG A 483 0.11 10.26 38.94
CA ARG A 483 0.13 8.86 38.52
C ARG A 483 -0.19 8.01 39.75
N GLU A 484 -0.92 6.92 39.56
CA GLU A 484 -1.10 5.86 40.56
C GLU A 484 -0.64 4.52 39.98
N GLY A 485 -0.42 3.54 40.85
CA GLY A 485 0.09 2.22 40.47
C GLY A 485 1.59 2.21 40.20
N LEU A 486 2.08 1.11 39.63
CA LEU A 486 3.51 0.89 39.38
C LEU A 486 4.15 1.97 38.49
N LEU A 487 3.43 2.53 37.50
CA LEU A 487 3.93 3.62 36.64
C LEU A 487 4.14 4.96 37.37
N ALA A 488 3.64 5.10 38.60
CA ALA A 488 3.84 6.28 39.44
C ALA A 488 5.07 6.18 40.33
N GLU A 489 5.53 4.96 40.58
CA GLU A 489 6.68 4.71 41.42
C GLU A 489 7.97 5.11 40.69
N ASN A 490 8.99 5.54 41.45
CA ASN A 490 10.29 5.92 40.89
C ASN A 490 11.14 4.66 40.61
N LEU A 491 10.58 3.73 39.84
CA LEU A 491 11.21 2.47 39.45
C LEU A 491 11.98 2.66 38.14
N SER A 492 13.14 2.02 38.03
CA SER A 492 13.79 1.82 36.74
C SER A 492 12.95 0.87 35.86
N VAL A 493 13.15 0.94 34.53
CA VAL A 493 12.45 0.03 33.58
C VAL A 493 12.65 -1.44 33.95
N LYS A 494 13.85 -1.79 34.42
CA LYS A 494 14.18 -3.15 34.87
C LYS A 494 13.37 -3.58 36.10
N GLU A 495 13.21 -2.70 37.09
CA GLU A 495 12.40 -2.98 38.28
C GLU A 495 10.91 -3.09 37.89
N LEU A 496 10.43 -2.20 37.03
CA LEU A 496 9.06 -2.24 36.52
C LEU A 496 8.75 -3.55 35.78
N ILE A 497 9.69 -4.08 34.99
CA ILE A 497 9.56 -5.40 34.34
C ILE A 497 9.34 -6.50 35.40
N LEU A 498 10.11 -6.50 36.49
CA LEU A 498 10.00 -7.50 37.55
C LEU A 498 8.64 -7.42 38.27
N GLU A 499 8.18 -6.21 38.57
CA GLU A 499 6.88 -5.99 39.21
C GLU A 499 5.72 -6.44 38.31
N ILE A 500 5.73 -6.05 37.02
CA ILE A 500 4.71 -6.49 36.05
C ILE A 500 4.72 -8.01 35.85
N GLN A 501 5.89 -8.65 35.88
CA GLN A 501 5.98 -10.11 35.83
C GLN A 501 5.32 -10.78 37.04
N ALA A 502 5.49 -10.18 38.23
CA ALA A 502 4.94 -10.69 39.48
C ALA A 502 3.42 -10.48 39.62
N LEU A 503 2.84 -9.47 38.96
CA LEU A 503 1.40 -9.20 38.99
C LEU A 503 0.57 -10.41 38.52
N ASN A 504 -0.52 -10.69 39.23
CA ASN A 504 -1.47 -11.74 38.85
C ASN A 504 -2.58 -11.19 37.94
N ILE A 505 -2.19 -10.79 36.73
CA ILE A 505 -3.08 -10.22 35.70
C ILE A 505 -3.17 -11.14 34.48
N ASP A 506 -4.10 -10.84 33.57
CA ASP A 506 -4.27 -11.55 32.31
C ASP A 506 -2.96 -11.66 31.50
N TYR A 507 -2.77 -12.80 30.85
CA TYR A 507 -1.54 -13.14 30.15
C TYR A 507 -1.25 -12.22 28.96
N GLU A 508 -2.28 -11.88 28.17
CA GLU A 508 -2.10 -11.03 26.99
C GLU A 508 -1.82 -9.58 27.39
N LEU A 509 -2.50 -9.07 28.42
CA LEU A 509 -2.19 -7.76 28.99
C LEU A 509 -0.76 -7.70 29.50
N LYS A 510 -0.34 -8.68 30.30
CA LYS A 510 1.02 -8.76 30.83
C LYS A 510 2.05 -8.76 29.71
N ASN A 511 1.88 -9.61 28.70
CA ASN A 511 2.81 -9.69 27.58
C ASN A 511 2.86 -8.39 26.78
N ALA A 512 1.72 -7.75 26.51
CA ALA A 512 1.69 -6.50 25.78
C ALA A 512 2.48 -5.40 26.51
N ILE A 513 2.31 -5.29 27.84
CA ILE A 513 3.08 -4.35 28.67
C ILE A 513 4.57 -4.70 28.68
N LEU A 514 4.90 -5.98 28.88
CA LEU A 514 6.30 -6.42 28.90
C LEU A 514 6.99 -6.17 27.55
N ASN A 515 6.33 -6.37 26.42
CA ASN A 515 6.91 -6.06 25.11
C ASN A 515 7.21 -4.57 24.94
N ILE A 516 6.38 -3.68 25.49
CA ILE A 516 6.65 -2.24 25.51
C ILE A 516 7.89 -1.95 26.36
N LEU A 517 7.96 -2.53 27.57
CA LEU A 517 9.09 -2.30 28.49
C LEU A 517 10.41 -2.89 27.98
N PHE A 518 10.40 -4.10 27.41
CA PHE A 518 11.58 -4.72 26.83
C PHE A 518 12.11 -4.01 25.59
N ARG A 519 11.28 -3.17 24.95
CA ARG A 519 11.75 -2.33 23.86
C ARG A 519 12.51 -1.10 24.36
N GLU A 520 12.10 -0.56 25.52
CA GLU A 520 12.79 0.56 26.15
C GLU A 520 14.10 0.13 26.83
N PHE A 521 14.07 -1.04 27.49
CA PHE A 521 15.22 -1.62 28.18
C PHE A 521 16.32 -2.08 27.21
#